data_AF-A0A4Y6V526-F1
#
_entry.id   AF-A0A4Y6V526-F1
#
_cell.length_a   1.000
_cell.length_b   1.000
_cell.length_c   1.000
_cell.angle_alpha   90.00
_cell.angle_beta   90.00
_cell.angle_gamma   90.00
#
_symmetry.space_group_name_H-M   'P 1'
#
loop_
_entity.id
_entity.type
_entity.pdbx_description
1 polymer ?
#
loop_
_entity_poly.entity_id
_entity_poly.type
_entity_poly.pdbx_seq_one_letter_code
_entity_poly.pdbx_strand_id
1 'polypeptide(L)'
;MKKIWWSAACAAGLLFLSGCSDTLSLPDPTSLIRPPRLPAEKEVLKNAIDRQLPAGATATRTRDSDDTNAVHYADLDGDGSREAIVFYKPVESAKNIHLMILQKQGDAWVNVLDIEGKGPLLDKLEFTDISGDGYTDIVVGYGTDGEDPASGSTGILMVYSYAGQALEILGTKLELPYSDFALVDINHDDRQELVLVNMKPNVGTEIRVYQYQGSDFQELASLVLPSKTLTGYYNVTAGKIAPDRNALVLDVMIGAGSYTQVVVMKNGILESLISEDKTFRDGLVKSEDMNGDGIIEIPTLKTPTGWSDFEHKEDILLLTVYSQWNGEKGITPVREQYRDANGRFTLPPFPQKLIGKVTLNTVSMVDKYLQFVRIDDQSGEREWLEEVRFFTPIQWQNESEDKGWIKLYSTSSQVIAYRVNPDGALAAANSGIPTN
;
A
#
# COMPACT_ATOMS: atom_id res chain seq x y z
N MET A 1 38.00 -69.89 39.06
CA MET A 1 36.70 -70.34 39.60
C MET A 1 35.89 -69.09 39.91
N LYS A 2 34.87 -68.82 39.09
CA LYS A 2 33.46 -68.81 39.49
C LYS A 2 33.11 -67.70 40.49
N LYS A 3 32.31 -66.76 39.98
CA LYS A 3 31.10 -66.21 40.62
C LYS A 3 31.24 -65.90 42.10
N ILE A 4 31.35 -64.63 42.41
CA ILE A 4 30.51 -63.86 43.34
C ILE A 4 31.01 -62.44 43.11
N TRP A 5 30.13 -61.53 42.71
CA TRP A 5 30.18 -60.06 42.89
C TRP A 5 28.90 -59.53 42.20
N TRP A 6 27.75 -60.05 42.66
CA TRP A 6 26.40 -59.67 42.23
C TRP A 6 25.59 -59.17 43.44
N SER A 7 26.25 -58.54 44.42
CA SER A 7 25.57 -58.16 45.67
C SER A 7 26.10 -56.87 46.31
N ALA A 8 26.86 -56.05 45.56
CA ALA A 8 27.25 -54.70 46.00
C ALA A 8 26.89 -53.60 44.98
N ALA A 9 26.13 -53.95 43.92
CA ALA A 9 25.72 -53.01 42.87
C ALA A 9 24.27 -52.51 43.00
N CYS A 10 23.51 -52.92 44.03
CA CYS A 10 22.11 -52.52 44.22
C CYS A 10 21.84 -51.58 45.41
N ALA A 11 22.86 -51.17 46.18
CA ALA A 11 22.67 -50.28 47.34
C ALA A 11 23.37 -48.91 47.20
N ALA A 12 24.15 -48.68 46.14
CA ALA A 12 24.81 -47.38 45.87
C ALA A 12 24.16 -46.58 44.72
N GLY A 13 23.09 -47.11 44.10
CA GLY A 13 22.37 -46.47 42.98
C GLY A 13 21.11 -45.69 43.37
N LEU A 14 20.80 -45.55 44.66
CA LEU A 14 19.55 -44.97 45.15
C LEU A 14 19.71 -43.69 46.00
N LEU A 15 20.92 -43.10 46.03
CA LEU A 15 21.20 -41.87 46.79
C LEU A 15 21.53 -40.64 45.92
N PHE A 16 21.34 -40.70 44.61
CA PHE A 16 21.46 -39.54 43.70
C PHE A 16 20.11 -38.88 43.35
N LEU A 17 19.03 -39.18 44.08
CA LEU A 17 17.70 -38.62 43.84
C LEU A 17 17.20 -37.71 44.99
N SER A 18 18.10 -37.17 45.81
CA SER A 18 17.79 -36.11 46.76
C SER A 18 18.46 -34.80 46.33
N GLY A 19 17.76 -34.03 45.53
CA GLY A 19 18.10 -32.65 45.17
C GLY A 19 16.83 -31.81 45.04
N CYS A 20 16.22 -31.45 46.17
CA CYS A 20 15.36 -30.28 46.25
C CYS A 20 16.24 -29.05 46.50
N SER A 21 16.19 -28.06 45.60
CA SER A 21 16.37 -26.65 45.96
C SER A 21 15.92 -25.73 44.80
N ASP A 22 14.64 -25.37 44.80
CA ASP A 22 14.13 -23.99 44.70
C ASP A 22 14.95 -22.95 43.91
N THR A 23 15.34 -23.22 42.66
CA THR A 23 15.90 -22.16 41.76
C THR A 23 15.59 -22.36 40.27
N LEU A 24 14.59 -23.16 39.88
CA LEU A 24 13.99 -23.03 38.55
C LEU A 24 12.81 -22.05 38.60
N SER A 25 13.12 -20.78 38.83
CA SER A 25 12.27 -19.70 38.33
C SER A 25 12.39 -19.75 36.81
N LEU A 26 11.55 -20.56 36.17
CA LEU A 26 11.24 -20.39 34.76
C LEU A 26 10.83 -18.92 34.59
N PRO A 27 11.43 -18.17 33.65
CA PRO A 27 11.00 -16.80 33.40
C PRO A 27 9.49 -16.80 33.15
N ASP A 28 8.77 -15.87 33.79
CA ASP A 28 7.37 -15.62 33.49
C ASP A 28 7.18 -15.62 31.96
N PRO A 29 6.25 -16.40 31.37
CA PRO A 29 6.06 -16.48 29.92
C PRO A 29 5.92 -15.11 29.24
N THR A 30 5.47 -14.09 29.99
CA THR A 30 5.38 -12.70 29.52
C THR A 30 6.74 -12.03 29.32
N SER A 31 7.79 -12.47 30.02
CA SER A 31 9.16 -11.94 29.91
C SER A 31 9.94 -12.46 28.68
N LEU A 32 9.42 -13.51 28.02
CA LEU A 32 9.92 -14.06 26.76
C LEU A 32 9.36 -13.31 25.55
N ILE A 33 8.26 -12.57 25.72
CA ILE A 33 7.72 -11.65 24.71
C ILE A 33 8.50 -10.33 24.86
N ARG A 34 9.69 -10.29 24.27
CA ARG A 34 10.40 -9.02 24.08
C ARG A 34 10.04 -8.48 22.70
N PRO A 35 9.67 -7.19 22.59
CA PRO A 35 9.54 -6.59 21.27
C PRO A 35 10.87 -6.79 20.52
N PRO A 36 10.81 -7.08 19.21
CA PRO A 36 12.01 -7.28 18.41
C PRO A 36 12.93 -6.07 18.60
N ARG A 37 14.18 -6.33 19.00
CA ARG A 37 15.18 -5.26 19.08
C ARG A 37 15.46 -4.77 17.68
N LEU A 38 15.50 -3.45 17.53
CA LEU A 38 15.94 -2.87 16.27
C LEU A 38 17.39 -3.31 16.03
N PRO A 39 17.82 -3.50 14.77
CA PRO A 39 19.24 -3.64 14.45
C PRO A 39 20.04 -2.54 15.13
N ALA A 40 21.26 -2.85 15.62
CA ALA A 40 22.04 -1.94 16.46
C ALA A 40 22.21 -0.53 15.86
N GLU A 41 22.39 -0.43 14.54
CA GLU A 41 22.48 0.86 13.84
C GLU A 41 21.20 1.69 13.91
N LYS A 42 20.04 1.05 13.83
CA LYS A 42 18.72 1.71 13.99
C LYS A 42 18.50 2.16 15.43
N GLU A 43 19.00 1.43 16.43
CA GLU A 43 18.95 1.87 17.83
C GLU A 43 19.86 3.09 18.07
N VAL A 44 21.07 3.10 17.51
CA VAL A 44 22.00 4.24 17.61
C VAL A 44 21.38 5.48 17.00
N LEU A 45 20.81 5.38 15.79
CA LEU A 45 20.15 6.52 15.15
C LEU A 45 18.92 6.98 15.93
N LYS A 46 18.05 6.06 16.37
CA LYS A 46 16.87 6.42 17.18
C LYS A 46 17.27 7.20 18.42
N ASN A 47 18.30 6.74 19.14
CA ASN A 47 18.82 7.44 20.31
C ASN A 47 19.44 8.81 19.95
N ALA A 48 20.08 8.94 18.78
CA ALA A 48 20.63 10.20 18.31
C ALA A 48 19.52 11.20 17.97
N ILE A 49 18.43 10.75 17.32
CA ILE A 49 17.24 11.54 17.04
C ILE A 49 16.57 11.97 18.35
N ASP A 50 16.27 11.03 19.25
CA ASP A 50 15.61 11.30 20.54
C ASP A 50 16.37 12.33 21.40
N ARG A 51 17.71 12.42 21.25
CA ARG A 51 18.56 13.40 21.95
C ARG A 51 18.65 14.76 21.27
N GLN A 52 18.51 14.80 19.95
CA GLN A 52 18.67 16.01 19.13
C GLN A 52 17.35 16.71 18.85
N LEU A 53 16.22 16.01 19.01
CA LEU A 53 14.91 16.61 18.98
C LEU A 53 14.74 17.64 20.11
N PRO A 54 14.09 18.79 19.85
CA PRO A 54 13.71 19.73 20.90
C PRO A 54 12.87 19.05 21.98
N ALA A 55 12.99 19.51 23.22
CA ALA A 55 12.26 18.92 24.35
C ALA A 55 10.75 18.88 24.08
N GLY A 56 10.17 17.68 24.11
CA GLY A 56 8.75 17.41 23.86
C GLY A 56 8.33 17.37 22.40
N ALA A 57 9.23 17.62 21.45
CA ALA A 57 8.96 17.41 20.03
C ALA A 57 8.76 15.92 19.73
N THR A 58 7.97 15.63 18.70
CA THR A 58 7.66 14.24 18.30
C THR A 58 7.87 14.07 16.81
N ALA A 59 8.64 13.05 16.41
CA ALA A 59 8.78 12.68 15.00
C ALA A 59 7.42 12.33 14.39
N THR A 60 7.15 12.82 13.19
CA THR A 60 5.91 12.58 12.46
C THR A 60 6.16 11.67 11.26
N ARG A 61 5.08 11.06 10.78
CA ARG A 61 5.04 10.30 9.52
C ARG A 61 4.27 11.08 8.48
N THR A 62 4.39 10.66 7.23
CA THR A 62 3.50 11.05 6.14
C THR A 62 2.05 10.66 6.46
N ARG A 63 1.09 11.35 5.84
CA ARG A 63 -0.31 10.92 5.80
C ARG A 63 -0.58 9.90 4.70
N ASP A 64 0.33 9.79 3.73
CA ASP A 64 0.35 8.72 2.75
C ASP A 64 0.37 7.35 3.45
N SER A 65 -0.58 6.48 3.07
CA SER A 65 -0.71 5.14 3.66
C SER A 65 0.46 4.22 3.31
N ASP A 66 1.13 4.51 2.20
CA ASP A 66 2.13 3.61 1.63
C ASP A 66 3.50 3.83 2.29
N ASP A 67 3.72 5.01 2.88
CA ASP A 67 4.90 5.30 3.71
C ASP A 67 4.56 5.28 5.21
N THR A 68 5.08 4.26 5.89
CA THR A 68 4.86 4.05 7.33
C THR A 68 6.05 4.43 8.19
N ASN A 69 7.10 5.01 7.59
CA ASN A 69 8.34 5.34 8.28
C ASN A 69 8.29 6.75 8.90
N ALA A 70 9.00 6.94 10.01
CA ALA A 70 9.23 8.27 10.60
C ALA A 70 10.66 8.78 10.36
N VAL A 71 11.49 7.93 9.73
CA VAL A 71 12.91 8.19 9.44
C VAL A 71 13.16 7.66 8.05
N HIS A 72 13.59 8.54 7.15
CA HIS A 72 13.91 8.21 5.77
C HIS A 72 15.42 8.27 5.56
N TYR A 73 15.92 7.59 4.53
CA TYR A 73 17.34 7.56 4.22
C TYR A 73 17.55 7.80 2.74
N ALA A 74 18.33 8.82 2.41
CA ALA A 74 18.68 9.19 1.04
C ALA A 74 20.13 9.68 1.02
N ASP A 75 20.84 9.44 -0.08
CA ASP A 75 22.16 10.03 -0.34
C ASP A 75 21.91 11.38 -1.00
N LEU A 76 21.88 12.42 -0.17
CA LEU A 76 21.46 13.76 -0.56
C LEU A 76 22.63 14.57 -1.15
N ASP A 77 23.85 14.33 -0.69
CA ASP A 77 25.05 15.04 -1.16
C ASP A 77 25.93 14.22 -2.13
N GLY A 78 25.51 13.01 -2.49
CA GLY A 78 26.16 12.17 -3.49
C GLY A 78 27.48 11.57 -3.04
N ASP A 79 27.76 11.53 -1.73
CA ASP A 79 29.01 11.00 -1.18
C ASP A 79 29.02 9.46 -1.04
N GLY A 80 27.88 8.80 -1.30
CA GLY A 80 27.68 7.36 -1.18
C GLY A 80 27.22 6.90 0.21
N SER A 81 27.18 7.80 1.18
CA SER A 81 26.59 7.61 2.51
C SER A 81 25.18 8.20 2.50
N ARG A 82 24.25 7.53 3.19
CA ARG A 82 22.87 8.05 3.28
C ARG A 82 22.70 8.89 4.53
N GLU A 83 22.18 10.10 4.35
CA GLU A 83 21.63 10.93 5.41
C GLU A 83 20.39 10.29 6.02
N ALA A 84 20.12 10.59 7.29
CA ALA A 84 18.84 10.32 7.92
C ALA A 84 17.99 11.57 7.91
N ILE A 85 16.78 11.47 7.38
CA ILE A 85 15.83 12.58 7.23
C ILE A 85 14.64 12.33 8.16
N VAL A 86 14.35 13.29 9.03
CA VAL A 86 13.31 13.19 10.06
C VAL A 86 12.46 14.45 10.06
N PHE A 87 11.15 14.27 9.91
CA PHE A 87 10.19 15.33 10.14
C PHE A 87 9.65 15.27 11.56
N TYR A 88 9.44 16.41 12.22
CA TYR A 88 8.92 16.43 13.59
C TYR A 88 7.99 17.60 13.88
N LYS A 89 7.06 17.41 14.82
CA LYS A 89 6.18 18.44 15.36
C LYS A 89 6.77 19.03 16.64
N PRO A 90 6.96 20.36 16.74
CA PRO A 90 7.36 21.02 17.98
C PRO A 90 6.19 21.08 18.99
N VAL A 91 6.50 21.32 20.28
CA VAL A 91 5.51 21.31 21.39
C VAL A 91 4.44 22.40 21.26
N GLU A 92 4.76 23.54 20.65
CA GLU A 92 3.81 24.63 20.45
C GLU A 92 2.87 24.27 19.28
N SER A 93 1.77 23.60 19.60
CA SER A 93 0.80 23.06 18.63
C SER A 93 0.07 24.18 17.86
N ALA A 94 0.49 24.35 16.61
CA ALA A 94 -0.12 25.05 15.44
C ALA A 94 0.97 25.49 14.43
N LYS A 95 2.26 25.32 14.76
CA LYS A 95 3.39 25.66 13.89
C LYS A 95 3.67 24.59 12.84
N ASN A 96 4.44 24.97 11.83
CA ASN A 96 4.89 24.06 10.77
C ASN A 96 5.74 22.92 11.37
N ILE A 97 5.70 21.76 10.73
CA ILE A 97 6.65 20.69 11.03
C ILE A 97 8.05 21.14 10.67
N HIS A 98 9.04 20.60 11.37
CA HIS A 98 10.44 20.81 11.05
C HIS A 98 10.98 19.62 10.24
N LEU A 99 12.00 19.90 9.43
CA LEU A 99 12.82 18.94 8.72
C LEU A 99 14.23 18.95 9.33
N MET A 100 14.63 17.80 9.87
CA MET A 100 15.98 17.58 10.40
C MET A 100 16.73 16.57 9.53
N ILE A 101 17.96 16.91 9.16
CA ILE A 101 18.88 16.03 8.43
C ILE A 101 20.05 15.68 9.35
N LEU A 102 20.33 14.38 9.50
CA LEU A 102 21.48 13.88 10.22
C LEU A 102 22.45 13.19 9.28
N GLN A 103 23.74 13.47 9.46
CA GLN A 103 24.84 12.79 8.76
C GLN A 103 25.60 11.88 9.70
N LYS A 104 26.10 10.78 9.15
CA LYS A 104 26.95 9.84 9.89
C LYS A 104 28.39 10.37 9.90
N GLN A 105 28.89 10.73 11.08
CA GLN A 105 30.27 11.14 11.31
C GLN A 105 30.96 10.10 12.19
N GLY A 106 31.68 9.16 11.57
CA GLY A 106 32.22 7.98 12.24
C GLY A 106 31.09 7.05 12.70
N ASP A 107 31.00 6.80 14.01
CA ASP A 107 29.95 5.95 14.61
C ASP A 107 28.74 6.74 15.13
N ALA A 108 28.74 8.07 14.98
CA ALA A 108 27.70 8.95 15.50
C ALA A 108 26.86 9.59 14.38
N TRP A 109 25.59 9.85 14.68
CA TRP A 109 24.70 10.66 13.84
C TRP A 109 24.63 12.07 14.38
N VAL A 110 24.97 13.05 13.54
CA VAL A 110 25.05 14.47 13.90
C VAL A 110 24.03 15.23 13.07
N ASN A 111 23.19 16.02 13.71
CA ASN A 111 22.31 16.98 13.04
C ASN A 111 23.18 18.02 12.31
N VAL A 112 23.04 18.05 10.99
CA VAL A 112 23.74 18.99 10.10
C VAL A 112 22.79 20.08 9.58
N LEU A 113 21.48 19.86 9.68
CA LEU A 113 20.48 20.83 9.26
C LEU A 113 19.17 20.63 10.02
N ASP A 114 18.57 21.74 10.44
CA ASP A 114 17.22 21.81 10.99
C ASP A 114 16.53 23.06 10.43
N ILE A 115 15.43 22.86 9.70
CA ILE A 115 14.65 23.96 9.14
C ILE A 115 13.16 23.82 9.46
N GLU A 116 12.47 24.96 9.57
CA GLU A 116 11.02 25.01 9.63
C GLU A 116 10.44 24.76 8.22
N GLY A 117 9.53 23.80 8.10
CA GLY A 117 8.80 23.48 6.89
C GLY A 117 7.69 24.49 6.57
N LYS A 118 6.76 24.12 5.68
CA LYS A 118 5.72 25.01 5.16
C LYS A 118 4.29 24.68 5.56
N GLY A 119 4.09 23.62 6.33
CA GLY A 119 2.77 23.29 6.89
C GLY A 119 2.84 22.43 8.15
N PRO A 120 1.73 22.32 8.89
CA PRO A 120 1.64 21.57 10.15
C PRO A 120 1.60 20.03 9.97
N LEU A 121 1.39 19.54 8.75
CA LEU A 121 1.32 18.12 8.41
C LEU A 121 2.27 17.76 7.27
N LEU A 122 2.77 16.53 7.32
CA LEU A 122 3.51 15.90 6.23
C LEU A 122 2.54 15.01 5.46
N ASP A 123 2.25 15.34 4.22
CA ASP A 123 1.24 14.62 3.42
C ASP A 123 1.88 13.49 2.66
N LYS A 124 2.83 13.85 1.81
CA LYS A 124 3.55 12.94 0.91
C LYS A 124 5.00 13.37 0.82
N LEU A 125 5.89 12.41 0.66
CA LEU A 125 7.33 12.62 0.65
C LEU A 125 7.95 11.71 -0.41
N GLU A 126 8.72 12.28 -1.32
CA GLU A 126 9.45 11.56 -2.35
C GLU A 126 10.92 12.00 -2.36
N PHE A 127 11.82 11.06 -2.66
CA PHE A 127 13.26 11.29 -2.80
C PHE A 127 13.69 10.86 -4.20
N THR A 128 14.05 11.82 -5.06
CA THR A 128 14.45 11.56 -6.45
C THR A 128 15.32 12.67 -6.99
N ASP A 129 16.11 12.41 -8.03
CA ASP A 129 16.80 13.44 -8.81
C ASP A 129 15.80 14.08 -9.80
N ILE A 130 15.04 15.07 -9.34
CA ILE A 130 14.05 15.77 -10.17
C ILE A 130 14.70 16.94 -10.93
N SER A 131 15.83 17.44 -10.43
CA SER A 131 16.60 18.50 -11.07
C SER A 131 17.42 18.01 -12.28
N GLY A 132 17.76 16.72 -12.30
CA GLY A 132 18.61 16.08 -13.31
C GLY A 132 20.08 16.40 -13.15
N ASP A 133 20.53 16.79 -11.95
CA ASP A 133 21.92 17.14 -11.67
C ASP A 133 22.75 15.98 -11.08
N GLY A 134 22.10 14.84 -10.82
CA GLY A 134 22.70 13.63 -10.28
C GLY A 134 22.63 13.50 -8.76
N TYR A 135 22.08 14.49 -8.05
CA TYR A 135 21.87 14.45 -6.60
C TYR A 135 20.40 14.19 -6.24
N THR A 136 20.17 13.61 -5.06
CA THR A 136 18.80 13.31 -4.63
C THR A 136 18.12 14.57 -4.09
N ASP A 137 17.03 15.00 -4.73
CA ASP A 137 16.15 16.05 -4.24
C ASP A 137 15.06 15.49 -3.30
N ILE A 138 14.56 16.35 -2.43
CA ILE A 138 13.48 16.07 -1.48
C ILE A 138 12.20 16.78 -1.96
N VAL A 139 11.21 16.02 -2.40
CA VAL A 139 9.89 16.55 -2.80
C VAL A 139 8.92 16.35 -1.64
N VAL A 140 8.50 17.45 -1.02
CA VAL A 140 7.70 17.45 0.21
C VAL A 140 6.34 18.08 -0.02
N GLY A 141 5.30 17.27 0.13
CA GLY A 141 3.94 17.73 0.23
C GLY A 141 3.59 18.08 1.68
N TYR A 142 3.32 19.35 1.96
CA TYR A 142 2.82 19.81 3.26
C TYR A 142 1.30 19.93 3.25
N GLY A 143 0.65 19.48 4.31
CA GLY A 143 -0.80 19.58 4.49
C GLY A 143 -1.22 20.61 5.52
N THR A 144 -2.52 20.91 5.53
CA THR A 144 -3.17 21.77 6.53
C THR A 144 -3.91 20.92 7.56
N ASP A 145 -3.90 21.37 8.83
CA ASP A 145 -4.61 20.68 9.91
C ASP A 145 -6.13 20.70 9.69
N GLY A 146 -6.77 19.55 9.86
CA GLY A 146 -8.24 19.42 9.79
C GLY A 146 -8.83 19.23 8.40
N GLU A 147 -7.99 19.20 7.36
CA GLU A 147 -8.43 18.90 5.99
C GLU A 147 -7.95 17.53 5.53
N ASP A 148 -8.84 16.80 4.85
CA ASP A 148 -8.50 15.56 4.17
C ASP A 148 -7.92 15.91 2.79
N PRO A 149 -6.64 15.59 2.49
CA PRO A 149 -6.00 15.89 1.21
C PRO A 149 -6.71 15.19 0.04
N ALA A 150 -7.45 14.11 0.30
CA ALA A 150 -8.33 13.49 -0.69
C ALA A 150 -9.50 14.39 -1.10
N SER A 151 -9.88 15.39 -0.28
CA SER A 151 -11.14 16.14 -0.36
C SER A 151 -11.01 17.62 -0.74
N GLY A 152 -9.78 18.15 -0.93
CA GLY A 152 -9.55 19.55 -1.28
C GLY A 152 -8.12 19.88 -1.72
N SER A 153 -7.88 21.15 -2.08
CA SER A 153 -6.57 21.66 -2.52
C SER A 153 -6.04 22.73 -1.58
N THR A 154 -5.44 22.32 -0.48
CA THR A 154 -4.82 23.24 0.48
C THR A 154 -3.40 22.87 0.84
N GLY A 155 -2.87 21.78 0.28
CA GLY A 155 -1.49 21.41 0.46
C GLY A 155 -0.55 22.38 -0.26
N ILE A 156 0.67 22.50 0.26
CA ILE A 156 1.78 23.23 -0.37
C ILE A 156 2.87 22.23 -0.74
N LEU A 157 3.22 22.15 -2.01
CA LEU A 157 4.36 21.35 -2.47
C LEU A 157 5.65 22.18 -2.42
N MET A 158 6.71 21.60 -1.87
CA MET A 158 8.07 22.15 -1.90
C MET A 158 9.03 21.12 -2.49
N VAL A 159 10.05 21.59 -3.21
CA VAL A 159 11.17 20.76 -3.69
C VAL A 159 12.46 21.35 -3.14
N TYR A 160 13.27 20.52 -2.49
CA TYR A 160 14.54 20.93 -1.91
C TYR A 160 15.70 20.14 -2.51
N SER A 161 16.78 20.83 -2.84
CA SER A 161 18.07 20.21 -3.16
C SER A 161 19.03 20.46 -2.01
N TYR A 162 19.83 19.45 -1.64
CA TYR A 162 20.77 19.55 -0.53
C TYR A 162 22.18 19.79 -1.04
N ALA A 163 22.70 20.99 -0.81
CA ALA A 163 24.04 21.38 -1.27
C ALA A 163 24.80 22.09 -0.14
N GLY A 164 26.00 21.59 0.18
CA GLY A 164 26.92 22.26 1.11
C GLY A 164 26.34 22.49 2.51
N GLN A 165 25.59 21.52 3.04
CA GLN A 165 24.88 21.60 4.33
C GLN A 165 23.75 22.64 4.38
N ALA A 166 23.23 23.06 3.24
CA ALA A 166 22.04 23.89 3.14
C ALA A 166 21.00 23.21 2.22
N LEU A 167 19.72 23.51 2.44
CA LEU A 167 18.67 23.19 1.48
C LEU A 167 18.38 24.40 0.61
N GLU A 168 18.58 24.25 -0.68
CA GLU A 168 18.11 25.19 -1.69
C GLU A 168 16.71 24.78 -2.12
N ILE A 169 15.80 25.75 -2.23
CA ILE A 169 14.45 25.49 -2.75
C ILE A 169 14.55 25.50 -4.27
N LEU A 170 14.19 24.39 -4.90
CA LEU A 170 14.14 24.30 -6.35
C LEU A 170 12.87 24.97 -6.88
N GLY A 171 13.08 25.91 -7.80
CA GLY A 171 12.05 26.72 -8.42
C GLY A 171 11.72 27.96 -7.59
N THR A 172 11.74 29.12 -8.24
CA THR A 172 11.89 30.39 -7.53
C THR A 172 10.71 30.74 -6.61
N LYS A 173 9.54 30.10 -6.78
CA LYS A 173 8.32 30.26 -5.98
C LYS A 173 7.35 29.05 -6.09
N LEU A 174 7.82 27.81 -5.94
CA LEU A 174 6.87 26.69 -5.79
C LEU A 174 6.22 26.74 -4.40
N GLU A 175 5.15 27.53 -4.28
CA GLU A 175 4.12 27.34 -3.26
C GLU A 175 2.83 27.03 -4.02
N LEU A 176 2.79 25.85 -4.63
CA LEU A 176 1.69 25.46 -5.50
C LEU A 176 0.62 24.73 -4.68
N PRO A 177 -0.65 25.20 -4.72
CA PRO A 177 -1.75 24.48 -4.10
C PRO A 177 -1.96 23.15 -4.85
N TYR A 178 -1.99 22.06 -4.09
CA TYR A 178 -2.18 20.73 -4.64
C TYR A 178 -3.12 19.90 -3.76
N SER A 179 -3.74 18.88 -4.36
CA SER A 179 -4.41 17.78 -3.67
C SER A 179 -3.51 16.54 -3.62
N ASP A 180 -2.84 16.25 -4.74
CA ASP A 180 -1.82 15.21 -4.83
C ASP A 180 -0.78 15.56 -5.91
N PHE A 181 0.34 14.86 -5.92
CA PHE A 181 1.36 14.97 -6.97
C PHE A 181 1.92 13.60 -7.32
N ALA A 182 2.43 13.47 -8.55
CA ALA A 182 3.14 12.29 -9.00
C ALA A 182 4.39 12.67 -9.77
N LEU A 183 5.37 11.78 -9.77
CA LEU A 183 6.64 11.92 -10.47
C LEU A 183 6.70 10.84 -11.56
N VAL A 184 6.70 11.25 -12.82
CA VAL A 184 6.64 10.32 -13.94
C VAL A 184 7.22 10.95 -15.20
N ASP A 185 7.96 10.17 -15.98
CA ASP A 185 8.38 10.53 -17.34
C ASP A 185 7.16 10.45 -18.27
N ILE A 186 6.30 11.46 -18.22
CA ILE A 186 5.03 11.46 -18.97
C ILE A 186 5.24 11.87 -20.43
N ASN A 187 6.32 12.60 -20.72
CA ASN A 187 6.65 13.06 -22.07
C ASN A 187 7.60 12.11 -22.83
N HIS A 188 8.14 11.06 -22.17
CA HIS A 188 9.06 10.07 -22.71
C HIS A 188 10.42 10.63 -23.13
N ASP A 189 11.00 11.52 -22.31
CA ASP A 189 12.34 12.10 -22.51
C ASP A 189 13.40 11.56 -21.54
N ASP A 190 13.09 10.44 -20.87
CA ASP A 190 13.93 9.77 -19.86
C ASP A 190 14.19 10.61 -18.60
N ARG A 191 13.43 11.69 -18.37
CA ARG A 191 13.45 12.47 -17.12
C ARG A 191 12.08 12.45 -16.47
N GLN A 192 12.04 12.56 -15.14
CA GLN A 192 10.77 12.63 -14.42
C GLN A 192 10.17 14.03 -14.51
N GLU A 193 8.89 14.13 -14.86
CA GLU A 193 8.11 15.33 -14.68
C GLU A 193 7.37 15.33 -13.34
N LEU A 194 7.22 16.53 -12.77
CA LEU A 194 6.31 16.79 -11.67
C LEU A 194 4.90 17.00 -12.21
N VAL A 195 4.00 16.06 -11.93
CA VAL A 195 2.58 16.16 -12.25
C VAL A 195 1.81 16.60 -11.01
N LEU A 196 1.29 17.82 -11.02
CA LEU A 196 0.44 18.36 -9.97
C LEU A 196 -1.03 18.12 -10.26
N VAL A 197 -1.74 17.60 -9.27
CA VAL A 197 -3.19 17.39 -9.29
C VAL A 197 -3.82 18.34 -8.28
N ASN A 198 -4.67 19.25 -8.76
CA ASN A 198 -5.38 20.20 -7.92
C ASN A 198 -6.89 19.97 -8.07
N MET A 199 -7.53 19.48 -7.01
CA MET A 199 -8.97 19.37 -6.95
C MET A 199 -9.62 20.70 -6.61
N LYS A 200 -10.55 21.14 -7.44
CA LYS A 200 -11.42 22.27 -7.15
C LYS A 200 -12.83 21.74 -6.90
N PRO A 201 -13.30 21.68 -5.65
CA PRO A 201 -14.63 21.19 -5.33
C PRO A 201 -15.72 21.84 -6.19
N ASN A 202 -16.64 21.04 -6.73
CA ASN A 202 -17.71 21.47 -7.64
C ASN A 202 -17.27 22.07 -9.01
N VAL A 203 -15.97 22.08 -9.31
CA VAL A 203 -15.42 22.55 -10.59
C VAL A 203 -14.79 21.39 -11.35
N GLY A 204 -13.97 20.58 -10.67
CA GLY A 204 -13.30 19.42 -11.25
C GLY A 204 -11.82 19.36 -10.85
N THR A 205 -11.00 18.82 -11.75
CA THR A 205 -9.57 18.61 -11.55
C THR A 205 -8.77 19.52 -12.48
N GLU A 206 -7.77 20.20 -11.95
CA GLU A 206 -6.72 20.83 -12.75
C GLU A 206 -5.44 20.00 -12.61
N ILE A 207 -4.91 19.56 -13.75
CA ILE A 207 -3.65 18.80 -13.85
C ILE A 207 -2.63 19.70 -14.53
N ARG A 208 -1.44 19.82 -13.96
CA ARG A 208 -0.33 20.58 -14.53
C ARG A 208 0.94 19.74 -14.50
N VAL A 209 1.69 19.75 -15.59
CA VAL A 209 2.94 19.00 -15.72
C VAL A 209 4.08 19.99 -15.81
N TYR A 210 5.10 19.79 -14.97
CA TYR A 210 6.28 20.62 -14.90
C TYR A 210 7.54 19.79 -15.11
N GLN A 211 8.54 20.39 -15.74
CA GLN A 211 9.88 19.81 -15.82
C GLN A 211 10.89 20.82 -15.30
N TYR A 212 11.84 20.36 -14.50
CA TYR A 212 12.93 21.21 -14.05
C TYR A 212 13.89 21.46 -15.22
N GLN A 213 14.09 22.73 -15.56
CA GLN A 213 14.97 23.12 -16.67
C GLN A 213 15.73 24.41 -16.34
N GLY A 214 17.05 24.35 -16.44
CA GLY A 214 17.94 25.47 -16.16
C GLY A 214 18.05 25.72 -14.65
N SER A 215 17.06 26.41 -14.08
CA SER A 215 17.04 26.75 -12.64
C SER A 215 15.62 26.84 -12.05
N ASP A 216 14.59 26.46 -12.82
CA ASP A 216 13.19 26.54 -12.38
C ASP A 216 12.35 25.46 -13.05
N PHE A 217 11.17 25.21 -12.49
CA PHE A 217 10.17 24.33 -13.07
C PHE A 217 9.39 25.05 -14.17
N GLN A 218 9.49 24.54 -15.40
CA GLN A 218 8.73 25.05 -16.54
C GLN A 218 7.48 24.20 -16.74
N GLU A 219 6.32 24.86 -16.84
CA GLU A 219 5.07 24.17 -17.19
C GLU A 219 5.15 23.67 -18.63
N LEU A 220 5.04 22.35 -18.82
CA LEU A 220 5.01 21.72 -20.14
C LEU A 220 3.58 21.69 -20.70
N ALA A 221 2.60 21.36 -19.87
CA ALA A 221 1.21 21.22 -20.26
C ALA A 221 0.26 21.30 -19.07
N SER A 222 -1.01 21.57 -19.35
CA SER A 222 -2.09 21.53 -18.37
C SER A 222 -3.40 20.98 -18.97
N LEU A 223 -4.23 20.39 -18.12
CA LEU A 223 -5.54 19.83 -18.46
C LEU A 223 -6.54 20.14 -17.36
N VAL A 224 -7.75 20.55 -17.73
CA VAL A 224 -8.87 20.70 -16.80
C VAL A 224 -9.89 19.62 -17.11
N LEU A 225 -10.19 18.78 -16.12
CA LEU A 225 -11.22 17.75 -16.17
C LEU A 225 -12.44 18.26 -15.39
N PRO A 226 -13.49 18.77 -16.05
CA PRO A 226 -14.63 19.33 -15.35
C PRO A 226 -15.45 18.23 -14.67
N SER A 227 -15.79 18.43 -13.40
CA SER A 227 -16.69 17.52 -12.68
C SER A 227 -17.42 18.25 -11.56
N LYS A 228 -18.75 18.11 -11.54
CA LYS A 228 -19.61 18.68 -10.49
C LYS A 228 -19.92 17.69 -9.36
N THR A 229 -19.60 16.41 -9.57
CA THR A 229 -19.91 15.31 -8.65
C THR A 229 -18.67 14.74 -7.99
N LEU A 230 -17.48 15.21 -8.38
CA LEU A 230 -16.20 14.90 -7.77
C LEU A 230 -16.23 15.24 -6.28
N THR A 231 -16.00 14.23 -5.44
CA THR A 231 -15.92 14.38 -3.98
C THR A 231 -14.52 14.14 -3.44
N GLY A 232 -13.64 13.50 -4.21
CA GLY A 232 -12.25 13.29 -3.83
C GLY A 232 -11.50 12.28 -4.68
N TYR A 233 -10.22 12.07 -4.37
CA TYR A 233 -9.42 10.95 -4.89
C TYR A 233 -9.01 10.05 -3.74
N TYR A 234 -9.12 8.73 -3.94
CA TYR A 234 -8.63 7.76 -2.95
C TYR A 234 -7.33 7.08 -3.40
N ASN A 235 -6.86 7.40 -4.61
CA ASN A 235 -5.59 6.94 -5.16
C ASN A 235 -5.16 7.87 -6.30
N VAL A 236 -3.92 8.33 -6.25
CA VAL A 236 -3.24 9.04 -7.35
C VAL A 236 -1.91 8.35 -7.56
N THR A 237 -1.76 7.73 -8.72
CA THR A 237 -0.54 7.01 -9.08
C THR A 237 -0.10 7.39 -10.50
N ALA A 238 1.15 7.12 -10.82
CA ALA A 238 1.67 7.34 -12.16
C ALA A 238 2.72 6.29 -12.51
N GLY A 239 2.84 6.00 -13.79
CA GLY A 239 3.73 4.95 -14.29
C GLY A 239 3.25 4.44 -15.64
N LYS A 240 3.70 3.25 -16.03
CA LYS A 240 3.32 2.66 -17.31
C LYS A 240 1.85 2.27 -17.30
N ILE A 241 1.10 2.73 -18.30
CA ILE A 241 -0.25 2.23 -18.63
C ILE A 241 -0.24 1.27 -19.82
N ALA A 242 0.88 1.25 -20.55
CA ALA A 242 1.24 0.29 -21.59
C ALA A 242 2.78 0.21 -21.67
N PRO A 243 3.37 -0.81 -22.34
CA PRO A 243 4.81 -1.00 -22.37
C PRO A 243 5.63 0.22 -22.80
N ASP A 244 5.07 1.04 -23.69
CA ASP A 244 5.67 2.23 -24.31
C ASP A 244 4.95 3.53 -23.91
N ARG A 245 4.14 3.51 -22.84
CA ARG A 245 3.36 4.69 -22.45
C ARG A 245 3.23 4.85 -20.95
N ASN A 246 3.61 6.03 -20.48
CA ASN A 246 3.39 6.47 -19.11
C ASN A 246 2.11 7.30 -19.01
N ALA A 247 1.48 7.26 -17.85
CA ALA A 247 0.26 7.98 -17.55
C ALA A 247 0.19 8.39 -16.09
N LEU A 248 -0.58 9.43 -15.84
CA LEU A 248 -1.18 9.70 -14.54
C LEU A 248 -2.50 8.93 -14.46
N VAL A 249 -2.73 8.23 -13.34
CA VAL A 249 -3.93 7.45 -13.07
C VAL A 249 -4.56 7.94 -11.76
N LEU A 250 -5.80 8.43 -11.86
CA LEU A 250 -6.56 8.96 -10.74
C LEU A 250 -7.76 8.05 -10.47
N ASP A 251 -7.87 7.49 -9.27
CA ASP A 251 -9.11 6.86 -8.85
C ASP A 251 -9.98 7.85 -8.10
N VAL A 252 -11.09 8.18 -8.74
CA VAL A 252 -11.95 9.32 -8.44
C VAL A 252 -13.20 8.86 -7.71
N MET A 253 -13.54 9.52 -6.60
CA MET A 253 -14.81 9.34 -5.89
C MET A 253 -15.87 10.30 -6.45
N ILE A 254 -17.05 9.76 -6.78
CA ILE A 254 -18.22 10.53 -7.23
C ILE A 254 -19.50 10.08 -6.51
N GLY A 255 -19.88 10.81 -5.46
CA GLY A 255 -21.07 10.47 -4.67
C GLY A 255 -20.96 9.06 -4.09
N ALA A 256 -21.82 8.14 -4.54
CA ALA A 256 -21.80 6.73 -4.11
C ALA A 256 -20.87 5.83 -4.95
N GLY A 257 -20.46 6.28 -6.15
CA GLY A 257 -19.62 5.48 -7.05
C GLY A 257 -18.18 5.99 -7.15
N SER A 258 -17.39 5.31 -7.97
CA SER A 258 -16.05 5.73 -8.34
C SER A 258 -15.74 5.41 -9.80
N TYR A 259 -14.70 6.02 -10.36
CA TYR A 259 -14.15 5.66 -11.66
C TYR A 259 -12.64 5.91 -11.69
N THR A 260 -11.97 5.35 -12.69
CA THR A 260 -10.54 5.63 -12.94
C THR A 260 -10.40 6.56 -14.14
N GLN A 261 -9.69 7.66 -13.92
CA GLN A 261 -9.29 8.61 -14.94
C GLN A 261 -7.82 8.38 -15.30
N VAL A 262 -7.54 8.13 -16.57
CA VAL A 262 -6.18 7.94 -17.09
C VAL A 262 -5.82 9.12 -17.98
N VAL A 263 -4.73 9.82 -17.66
CA VAL A 263 -4.26 10.98 -18.39
C VAL A 263 -2.86 10.71 -18.94
N VAL A 264 -2.70 10.90 -20.25
CA VAL A 264 -1.43 10.74 -20.96
C VAL A 264 -1.00 12.05 -21.59
N MET A 265 0.29 12.20 -21.86
CA MET A 265 0.78 13.26 -22.74
C MET A 265 1.03 12.71 -24.14
N LYS A 266 0.48 13.39 -25.15
CA LYS A 266 0.69 13.07 -26.56
C LYS A 266 1.02 14.33 -27.34
N ASN A 267 2.19 14.36 -27.97
CA ASN A 267 2.68 15.52 -28.71
C ASN A 267 2.65 16.82 -27.87
N GLY A 268 3.01 16.74 -26.59
CA GLY A 268 2.99 17.88 -25.66
C GLY A 268 1.60 18.30 -25.15
N ILE A 269 0.54 17.55 -25.46
CA ILE A 269 -0.83 17.83 -25.02
C ILE A 269 -1.29 16.74 -24.07
N LEU A 270 -1.90 17.12 -22.95
CA LEU A 270 -2.53 16.19 -22.03
C LEU A 270 -3.94 15.82 -22.49
N GLU A 271 -4.25 14.53 -22.52
CA GLU A 271 -5.57 14.03 -22.88
C GLU A 271 -6.00 12.83 -22.01
N SER A 272 -7.32 12.69 -21.84
CA SER A 272 -7.92 11.51 -21.21
C SER A 272 -7.85 10.32 -22.17
N LEU A 273 -7.30 9.20 -21.71
CA LEU A 273 -7.08 8.01 -22.53
C LEU A 273 -8.32 7.12 -22.62
N ILE A 274 -9.09 7.02 -21.53
CA ILE A 274 -10.22 6.10 -21.37
C ILE A 274 -11.42 6.88 -20.86
N SER A 275 -12.61 6.60 -21.40
CA SER A 275 -13.84 7.24 -20.97
C SER A 275 -14.30 6.74 -19.61
N GLU A 276 -14.84 7.64 -18.78
CA GLU A 276 -15.21 7.39 -17.39
C GLU A 276 -16.22 6.24 -17.24
N ASP A 277 -17.11 6.05 -18.21
CA ASP A 277 -18.13 4.98 -18.23
C ASP A 277 -17.51 3.57 -18.26
N LYS A 278 -16.30 3.42 -18.81
CA LYS A 278 -15.62 2.13 -18.92
C LYS A 278 -14.91 1.71 -17.65
N THR A 279 -14.63 2.66 -16.77
CA THR A 279 -13.90 2.44 -15.52
C THR A 279 -14.78 2.67 -14.29
N PHE A 280 -16.02 3.13 -14.49
CA PHE A 280 -17.00 3.31 -13.44
C PHE A 280 -17.28 2.01 -12.68
N ARG A 281 -17.40 2.13 -11.36
CA ARG A 281 -17.69 1.04 -10.44
C ARG A 281 -18.34 1.54 -9.15
N ASP A 282 -19.14 0.68 -8.53
CA ASP A 282 -19.80 0.95 -7.24
C ASP A 282 -18.95 0.40 -6.09
N GLY A 283 -17.86 1.10 -5.78
CA GLY A 283 -16.90 0.70 -4.74
C GLY A 283 -15.53 1.34 -4.92
N LEU A 284 -14.68 1.25 -3.90
CA LEU A 284 -13.33 1.81 -3.92
C LEU A 284 -12.30 0.70 -4.12
N VAL A 285 -11.67 0.67 -5.28
CA VAL A 285 -10.62 -0.29 -5.62
C VAL A 285 -9.51 0.47 -6.32
N LYS A 286 -8.30 0.44 -5.74
CA LYS A 286 -7.15 1.17 -6.26
C LYS A 286 -6.66 0.55 -7.57
N SER A 287 -6.25 1.41 -8.50
CA SER A 287 -5.43 1.08 -9.65
C SER A 287 -3.99 0.86 -9.21
N GLU A 288 -3.42 -0.28 -9.56
CA GLU A 288 -2.10 -0.75 -9.11
C GLU A 288 -1.56 -1.80 -10.10
N ASP A 289 -0.26 -2.06 -10.10
CA ASP A 289 0.33 -3.21 -10.82
C ASP A 289 0.07 -4.49 -10.00
N MET A 290 -1.08 -5.09 -10.24
CA MET A 290 -1.55 -6.33 -9.62
C MET A 290 -0.83 -7.57 -10.13
N ASN A 291 -0.27 -7.52 -11.34
CA ASN A 291 0.27 -8.70 -11.99
C ASN A 291 1.81 -8.80 -11.92
N GLY A 292 2.49 -7.69 -11.63
CA GLY A 292 3.93 -7.56 -11.47
C GLY A 292 4.70 -7.34 -12.77
N ASP A 293 4.04 -6.89 -13.85
CA ASP A 293 4.67 -6.63 -15.15
C ASP A 293 5.09 -5.16 -15.33
N GLY A 294 4.89 -4.33 -14.31
CA GLY A 294 5.21 -2.91 -14.29
C GLY A 294 4.18 -2.04 -15.00
N ILE A 295 3.02 -2.57 -15.39
CA ILE A 295 1.91 -1.83 -16.00
C ILE A 295 0.77 -1.70 -14.99
N ILE A 296 0.26 -0.48 -14.82
CA ILE A 296 -0.86 -0.20 -13.92
C ILE A 296 -2.15 -0.81 -14.48
N GLU A 297 -2.82 -1.65 -13.68
CA GLU A 297 -4.15 -2.14 -14.00
C GLU A 297 -5.26 -1.24 -13.45
N ILE A 298 -6.33 -1.15 -14.23
CA ILE A 298 -7.55 -0.42 -13.91
C ILE A 298 -8.61 -1.42 -13.41
N PRO A 299 -9.12 -1.27 -12.18
CA PRO A 299 -10.12 -2.18 -11.64
C PRO A 299 -11.53 -1.81 -12.12
N THR A 300 -12.35 -2.84 -12.28
CA THR A 300 -13.80 -2.77 -12.45
C THR A 300 -14.48 -3.78 -11.54
N LEU A 301 -15.78 -3.62 -11.29
CA LEU A 301 -16.57 -4.57 -10.52
C LEU A 301 -17.56 -5.30 -11.43
N LYS A 302 -17.52 -6.63 -11.38
CA LYS A 302 -18.34 -7.52 -12.19
C LYS A 302 -19.36 -8.23 -11.32
N THR A 303 -20.64 -8.11 -11.69
CA THR A 303 -21.71 -8.94 -11.12
C THR A 303 -21.50 -10.40 -11.53
N PRO A 304 -21.48 -11.36 -10.60
CA PRO A 304 -21.33 -12.76 -10.96
C PRO A 304 -22.53 -13.27 -11.77
N THR A 305 -22.26 -14.15 -12.73
CA THR A 305 -23.30 -14.74 -13.58
C THR A 305 -24.34 -15.50 -12.74
N GLY A 306 -25.61 -15.13 -12.92
CA GLY A 306 -26.75 -15.67 -12.17
C GLY A 306 -27.23 -14.79 -11.01
N TRP A 307 -26.57 -13.65 -10.75
CA TRP A 307 -26.94 -12.73 -9.68
C TRP A 307 -27.69 -11.47 -10.14
N SER A 308 -27.88 -11.28 -11.45
CA SER A 308 -28.50 -10.06 -12.01
C SER A 308 -29.95 -9.81 -11.56
N ASP A 309 -30.65 -10.88 -11.21
CA ASP A 309 -32.10 -10.84 -10.95
C ASP A 309 -32.42 -10.78 -9.44
N PHE A 310 -31.40 -10.70 -8.58
CA PHE A 310 -31.59 -10.57 -7.14
C PHE A 310 -32.05 -9.15 -6.79
N GLU A 311 -33.15 -9.05 -6.04
CA GLU A 311 -33.82 -7.78 -5.72
C GLU A 311 -32.97 -6.88 -4.80
N HIS A 312 -32.23 -7.48 -3.86
CA HIS A 312 -31.39 -6.77 -2.90
C HIS A 312 -29.98 -6.61 -3.44
N LYS A 313 -29.72 -5.46 -4.07
CA LYS A 313 -28.41 -5.16 -4.67
C LYS A 313 -27.28 -5.12 -3.66
N GLU A 314 -27.56 -4.74 -2.41
CA GLU A 314 -26.60 -4.78 -1.31
C GLU A 314 -26.05 -6.20 -0.99
N ASP A 315 -26.77 -7.26 -1.36
CA ASP A 315 -26.35 -8.64 -1.13
C ASP A 315 -25.54 -9.22 -2.29
N ILE A 316 -25.37 -8.46 -3.38
CA ILE A 316 -24.66 -8.95 -4.57
C ILE A 316 -23.15 -8.94 -4.31
N LEU A 317 -22.58 -10.14 -4.33
CA LEU A 317 -21.15 -10.38 -4.16
C LEU A 317 -20.40 -10.04 -5.45
N LEU A 318 -19.76 -8.86 -5.53
CA LEU A 318 -19.04 -8.44 -6.74
C LEU A 318 -17.66 -9.09 -6.87
N LEU A 319 -17.25 -9.40 -8.11
CA LEU A 319 -15.89 -9.80 -8.44
C LEU A 319 -15.10 -8.57 -8.88
N THR A 320 -13.86 -8.43 -8.41
CA THR A 320 -12.94 -7.39 -8.85
C THR A 320 -12.16 -7.88 -10.07
N VAL A 321 -12.23 -7.11 -11.16
CA VAL A 321 -11.52 -7.41 -12.42
C VAL A 321 -10.53 -6.29 -12.71
N TYR A 322 -9.25 -6.63 -12.75
CA TYR A 322 -8.17 -5.72 -13.10
C TYR A 322 -7.83 -5.87 -14.57
N SER A 323 -7.77 -4.74 -15.28
CA SER A 323 -7.60 -4.72 -16.73
C SER A 323 -6.52 -3.73 -17.14
N GLN A 324 -5.74 -4.10 -18.16
CA GLN A 324 -4.76 -3.21 -18.78
C GLN A 324 -5.38 -2.49 -19.98
N TRP A 325 -4.89 -1.30 -20.31
CA TRP A 325 -5.29 -0.59 -21.52
C TRP A 325 -4.89 -1.37 -22.78
N ASN A 326 -5.80 -1.47 -23.75
CA ASN A 326 -5.61 -2.32 -24.92
C ASN A 326 -4.94 -1.62 -26.12
N GLY A 327 -4.41 -0.41 -25.95
CA GLY A 327 -3.81 0.39 -27.03
C GLY A 327 -4.80 1.27 -27.82
N GLU A 328 -6.10 1.12 -27.59
CA GLU A 328 -7.14 1.93 -28.25
C GLU A 328 -8.00 2.69 -27.24
N LYS A 329 -9.29 2.37 -27.12
CA LYS A 329 -10.23 3.00 -26.18
C LYS A 329 -10.73 2.01 -25.13
N GLY A 330 -10.18 0.80 -25.06
CA GLY A 330 -10.70 -0.28 -24.23
C GLY A 330 -9.68 -0.76 -23.19
N ILE A 331 -10.13 -1.71 -22.38
CA ILE A 331 -9.32 -2.39 -21.38
C ILE A 331 -9.52 -3.90 -21.52
N THR A 332 -8.47 -4.67 -21.23
CA THR A 332 -8.47 -6.13 -21.32
C THR A 332 -8.18 -6.73 -19.94
N PRO A 333 -9.04 -7.62 -19.43
CA PRO A 333 -8.83 -8.27 -18.14
C PRO A 333 -7.52 -9.07 -18.09
N VAL A 334 -6.74 -8.87 -17.04
CA VAL A 334 -5.49 -9.61 -16.77
C VAL A 334 -5.46 -10.28 -15.39
N ARG A 335 -6.29 -9.82 -14.45
CA ARG A 335 -6.56 -10.49 -13.17
C ARG A 335 -8.04 -10.40 -12.80
N GLU A 336 -8.54 -11.43 -12.11
CA GLU A 336 -9.87 -11.47 -11.50
C GLU A 336 -9.71 -12.03 -10.09
N GLN A 337 -10.39 -11.43 -9.11
CA GLN A 337 -10.33 -11.88 -7.71
C GLN A 337 -11.60 -11.49 -6.95
N TYR A 338 -11.79 -12.08 -5.78
CA TYR A 338 -12.84 -11.66 -4.85
C TYR A 338 -12.24 -10.85 -3.69
N ARG A 339 -12.84 -9.69 -3.43
CA ARG A 339 -12.55 -8.84 -2.26
C ARG A 339 -13.82 -8.76 -1.43
N ASP A 340 -13.71 -9.00 -0.13
CA ASP A 340 -14.83 -8.83 0.78
C ASP A 340 -15.23 -7.34 0.83
N ALA A 341 -16.53 -7.05 0.69
CA ALA A 341 -17.03 -5.68 0.63
C ALA A 341 -16.74 -4.87 1.91
N ASN A 342 -16.59 -5.55 3.05
CA ASN A 342 -16.24 -4.93 4.33
C ASN A 342 -14.72 -4.88 4.57
N GLY A 343 -13.90 -5.27 3.60
CA GLY A 343 -12.44 -5.25 3.69
C GLY A 343 -11.85 -6.27 4.67
N ARG A 344 -12.61 -7.30 5.08
CA ARG A 344 -12.13 -8.28 6.07
C ARG A 344 -11.11 -9.26 5.50
N PHE A 345 -11.22 -9.58 4.22
CA PHE A 345 -10.30 -10.47 3.53
C PHE A 345 -10.32 -10.24 2.02
N THR A 346 -9.24 -10.68 1.38
CA THR A 346 -9.08 -10.71 -0.08
C THR A 346 -8.63 -12.11 -0.46
N LEU A 347 -9.30 -12.73 -1.43
CA LEU A 347 -8.85 -14.02 -1.97
C LEU A 347 -7.69 -13.79 -2.96
N PRO A 348 -6.77 -14.77 -3.10
CA PRO A 348 -5.75 -14.71 -4.13
C PRO A 348 -6.40 -14.58 -5.51
N PRO A 349 -5.75 -13.91 -6.48
CA PRO A 349 -6.28 -13.83 -7.83
C PRO A 349 -6.49 -15.22 -8.44
N PHE A 350 -7.60 -15.38 -9.16
CA PHE A 350 -7.87 -16.60 -9.90
C PHE A 350 -6.78 -16.81 -10.97
N PRO A 351 -6.40 -18.06 -11.28
CA PRO A 351 -5.48 -18.35 -12.37
C PRO A 351 -5.93 -17.72 -13.69
N GLN A 352 -4.97 -17.23 -14.47
CA GLN A 352 -5.23 -16.48 -15.72
C GLN A 352 -6.20 -17.20 -16.68
N LYS A 353 -6.10 -18.54 -16.78
CA LYS A 353 -6.98 -19.37 -17.63
C LYS A 353 -8.47 -19.36 -17.22
N LEU A 354 -8.78 -18.91 -16.01
CA LEU A 354 -10.12 -18.82 -15.44
C LEU A 354 -10.71 -17.41 -15.47
N ILE A 355 -9.94 -16.40 -15.90
CA ILE A 355 -10.45 -15.02 -16.00
C ILE A 355 -11.70 -15.00 -16.87
N GLY A 356 -12.77 -14.41 -16.34
CA GLY A 356 -14.05 -14.32 -17.01
C GLY A 356 -14.92 -15.56 -16.86
N LYS A 357 -14.37 -16.69 -16.40
CA LYS A 357 -15.05 -17.99 -16.26
C LYS A 357 -15.41 -18.33 -14.83
N VAL A 358 -15.07 -17.49 -13.86
CA VAL A 358 -15.47 -17.69 -12.45
C VAL A 358 -16.76 -16.93 -12.16
N THR A 359 -17.64 -17.56 -11.39
CA THR A 359 -18.80 -16.93 -10.76
C THR A 359 -18.95 -17.40 -9.31
N LEU A 360 -19.85 -16.76 -8.57
CA LEU A 360 -20.33 -17.27 -7.29
C LEU A 360 -21.61 -18.09 -7.51
N ASN A 361 -21.70 -19.25 -6.87
CA ASN A 361 -22.92 -20.03 -6.86
C ASN A 361 -24.01 -19.26 -6.09
N THR A 362 -25.25 -19.25 -6.60
CA THR A 362 -26.37 -18.48 -6.02
C THR A 362 -26.85 -19.02 -4.67
N VAL A 363 -26.34 -20.17 -4.23
CA VAL A 363 -26.48 -20.67 -2.85
C VAL A 363 -25.61 -19.91 -1.84
N SER A 364 -24.69 -19.07 -2.31
CA SER A 364 -23.82 -18.27 -1.44
C SER A 364 -24.65 -17.26 -0.64
N MET A 365 -24.26 -17.05 0.60
CA MET A 365 -24.87 -16.11 1.53
C MET A 365 -23.76 -15.29 2.19
N VAL A 366 -23.83 -13.96 2.04
CA VAL A 366 -22.95 -13.01 2.73
C VAL A 366 -22.88 -13.36 4.22
N ASP A 367 -21.69 -13.26 4.80
CA ASP A 367 -21.40 -13.56 6.21
C ASP A 367 -21.68 -14.99 6.71
N LYS A 368 -21.94 -15.93 5.79
CA LYS A 368 -22.19 -17.34 6.14
C LYS A 368 -21.36 -18.30 5.30
N TYR A 369 -21.50 -18.22 3.98
CA TYR A 369 -20.92 -19.18 3.06
C TYR A 369 -20.81 -18.63 1.65
N LEU A 370 -19.63 -18.66 1.05
CA LEU A 370 -19.41 -18.27 -0.34
C LEU A 370 -18.84 -19.47 -1.10
N GLN A 371 -19.39 -19.78 -2.27
CA GLN A 371 -18.89 -20.85 -3.12
C GLN A 371 -18.59 -20.32 -4.52
N PHE A 372 -17.33 -20.45 -4.92
CA PHE A 372 -16.84 -20.05 -6.23
C PHE A 372 -16.82 -21.25 -7.17
N VAL A 373 -17.33 -21.05 -8.38
CA VAL A 373 -17.45 -22.10 -9.40
C VAL A 373 -16.94 -21.61 -10.75
N ARG A 374 -16.32 -22.50 -11.52
CA ARG A 374 -16.04 -22.27 -12.94
C ARG A 374 -17.29 -22.56 -13.74
N ILE A 375 -17.62 -21.68 -14.68
CA ILE A 375 -18.64 -21.93 -15.71
C ILE A 375 -17.94 -22.44 -16.97
N ASP A 376 -18.44 -23.54 -17.52
CA ASP A 376 -18.09 -23.97 -18.87
C ASP A 376 -19.04 -23.31 -19.88
N ASP A 377 -18.49 -22.50 -20.77
CA ASP A 377 -19.29 -21.69 -21.72
C ASP A 377 -20.06 -22.53 -22.75
N GLN A 378 -19.67 -23.79 -22.97
CA GLN A 378 -20.30 -24.65 -23.98
C GLN A 378 -21.42 -25.50 -23.38
N SER A 379 -21.19 -26.05 -22.19
CA SER A 379 -22.12 -26.97 -21.53
C SER A 379 -23.00 -26.29 -20.47
N GLY A 380 -22.58 -25.12 -19.98
CA GLY A 380 -23.20 -24.45 -18.82
C GLY A 380 -22.92 -25.16 -17.49
N GLU A 381 -22.09 -26.21 -17.50
CA GLU A 381 -21.72 -26.95 -16.29
C GLU A 381 -20.93 -26.05 -15.33
N ARG A 382 -21.16 -26.28 -14.03
CA ARG A 382 -20.52 -25.54 -12.94
C ARG A 382 -19.61 -26.47 -12.14
N GLU A 383 -18.32 -26.16 -12.10
CA GLU A 383 -17.33 -26.92 -11.33
C GLU A 383 -16.93 -26.12 -10.08
N TRP A 384 -16.98 -26.74 -8.90
CA TRP A 384 -16.54 -26.12 -7.65
C TRP A 384 -15.03 -25.86 -7.66
N LEU A 385 -14.64 -24.61 -7.37
CA LEU A 385 -13.24 -24.17 -7.32
C LEU A 385 -12.75 -23.99 -5.88
N GLU A 386 -13.42 -23.13 -5.13
CA GLU A 386 -13.04 -22.75 -3.78
C GLU A 386 -14.27 -22.27 -3.00
N GLU A 387 -14.15 -22.20 -1.68
CA GLU A 387 -15.21 -21.72 -0.81
C GLU A 387 -14.65 -20.94 0.37
N VAL A 388 -15.47 -20.00 0.86
CA VAL A 388 -15.22 -19.24 2.09
C VAL A 388 -16.35 -19.55 3.07
N ARG A 389 -16.01 -19.78 4.33
CA ARG A 389 -16.98 -20.10 5.38
C ARG A 389 -16.69 -19.30 6.63
N PHE A 390 -17.76 -18.92 7.31
CA PHE A 390 -17.74 -18.09 8.50
C PHE A 390 -18.10 -18.98 9.70
N PHE A 391 -17.14 -19.14 10.61
CA PHE A 391 -17.23 -20.01 11.76
C PHE A 391 -17.39 -19.18 13.04
N THR A 392 -18.12 -19.71 14.02
CA THR A 392 -17.92 -19.33 15.42
C THR A 392 -16.57 -19.86 15.91
N PRO A 393 -15.95 -19.28 16.96
CA PRO A 393 -14.70 -19.79 17.52
C PRO A 393 -14.78 -21.28 17.91
N ILE A 394 -15.94 -21.72 18.43
CA ILE A 394 -16.19 -23.11 18.80
C ILE A 394 -16.22 -24.01 17.56
N GLN A 395 -16.90 -23.60 16.49
CA GLN A 395 -16.91 -24.37 15.24
C GLN A 395 -15.52 -24.45 14.61
N TRP A 396 -14.76 -23.34 14.64
CA TRP A 396 -13.38 -23.32 14.15
C TRP A 396 -12.51 -24.33 14.90
N GLN A 397 -12.56 -24.35 16.23
CA GLN A 397 -11.79 -25.30 17.04
C GLN A 397 -12.14 -26.76 16.76
N ASN A 398 -13.38 -27.04 16.36
CA ASN A 398 -13.86 -28.40 16.10
C ASN A 398 -13.74 -28.86 14.64
N GLU A 399 -13.63 -27.94 13.67
CA GLU A 399 -13.76 -28.27 12.23
C GLU A 399 -12.55 -27.89 11.35
N SER A 400 -11.57 -27.15 11.87
CA SER A 400 -10.57 -26.45 11.02
C SER A 400 -9.35 -27.25 10.59
N GLU A 401 -8.58 -27.81 11.53
CA GLU A 401 -7.24 -28.35 11.23
C GLU A 401 -7.26 -29.61 10.36
N ASP A 402 -8.25 -30.49 10.53
CA ASP A 402 -8.32 -31.77 9.80
C ASP A 402 -8.94 -31.68 8.39
N LYS A 403 -9.42 -30.51 7.98
CA LYS A 403 -10.24 -30.35 6.75
C LYS A 403 -9.63 -29.43 5.68
N GLY A 404 -8.40 -28.98 5.86
CA GLY A 404 -7.67 -28.15 4.90
C GLY A 404 -8.17 -26.70 4.82
N TRP A 405 -8.76 -26.18 5.90
CA TRP A 405 -9.15 -24.77 5.98
C TRP A 405 -7.97 -23.88 6.27
N ILE A 406 -7.90 -22.75 5.58
CA ILE A 406 -6.88 -21.74 5.80
C ILE A 406 -7.56 -20.47 6.31
N LYS A 407 -7.11 -20.01 7.48
CA LYS A 407 -7.68 -18.86 8.17
C LYS A 407 -7.34 -17.57 7.42
N LEU A 408 -8.35 -16.79 7.07
CA LEU A 408 -8.20 -15.49 6.43
C LEU A 408 -8.27 -14.34 7.44
N TYR A 409 -9.20 -14.44 8.38
CA TYR A 409 -9.50 -13.37 9.32
C TYR A 409 -10.10 -13.95 10.61
N SER A 410 -9.89 -13.30 11.75
CA SER A 410 -10.54 -13.70 13.00
C SER A 410 -10.73 -12.56 13.97
N THR A 411 -11.84 -12.58 14.68
CA THR A 411 -12.16 -11.74 15.84
C THR A 411 -12.44 -12.63 17.06
N SER A 412 -12.83 -12.02 18.19
CA SER A 412 -13.29 -12.75 19.36
C SER A 412 -14.60 -13.53 19.13
N SER A 413 -15.38 -13.18 18.10
CA SER A 413 -16.71 -13.75 17.84
C SER A 413 -16.82 -14.53 16.54
N GLN A 414 -15.85 -14.41 15.63
CA GLN A 414 -15.93 -15.02 14.29
C GLN A 414 -14.54 -15.41 13.77
N VAL A 415 -14.48 -16.50 13.01
CA VAL A 415 -13.33 -16.88 12.20
C VAL A 415 -13.79 -17.04 10.75
N ILE A 416 -13.11 -16.37 9.82
CA ILE A 416 -13.33 -16.52 8.38
C ILE A 416 -12.19 -17.37 7.84
N ALA A 417 -12.53 -18.43 7.13
CA ALA A 417 -11.55 -19.29 6.50
C ALA A 417 -12.00 -19.69 5.10
N TYR A 418 -11.03 -20.00 4.26
CA TYR A 418 -11.28 -20.46 2.91
C TYR A 418 -10.64 -21.82 2.69
N ARG A 419 -11.11 -22.50 1.64
CA ARG A 419 -10.64 -23.80 1.22
C ARG A 419 -10.77 -23.93 -0.28
N VAL A 420 -9.72 -24.46 -0.91
CA VAL A 420 -9.73 -24.88 -2.31
C VAL A 420 -10.36 -26.26 -2.42
N ASN A 421 -11.11 -26.53 -3.49
CA ASN A 421 -11.62 -27.86 -3.79
C ASN A 421 -10.46 -28.89 -3.83
N PRO A 422 -10.40 -29.85 -2.89
CA PRO A 422 -9.28 -30.78 -2.80
C PRO A 422 -9.19 -31.72 -4.00
N ASP A 423 -10.32 -31.98 -4.67
CA ASP A 423 -10.40 -32.82 -5.87
C ASP A 423 -10.37 -31.97 -7.16
N GLY A 424 -10.21 -30.65 -7.03
CA GLY A 424 -10.31 -29.69 -8.13
C GLY A 424 -8.97 -29.29 -8.74
N ALA A 425 -9.03 -28.70 -9.93
CA ALA A 425 -7.85 -28.30 -10.69
C ALA A 425 -6.95 -27.24 -10.02
N LEU A 426 -7.47 -26.49 -9.05
CA LEU A 426 -6.71 -25.48 -8.29
C LEU A 426 -5.80 -26.14 -7.24
N ALA A 427 -6.30 -27.14 -6.51
CA ALA A 427 -5.52 -27.87 -5.52
C ALA A 427 -4.36 -28.63 -6.17
N ALA A 428 -4.60 -29.25 -7.34
CA ALA A 428 -3.56 -29.94 -8.11
C ALA A 428 -2.40 -29.04 -8.56
N ALA A 429 -2.62 -27.72 -8.64
CA ALA A 429 -1.63 -26.75 -9.11
C ALA A 429 -0.97 -25.95 -7.98
N ASN A 430 -1.27 -26.22 -6.70
CA ASN A 430 -0.90 -25.38 -5.55
C ASN A 430 -1.24 -23.89 -5.76
N SER A 431 -2.28 -23.60 -6.54
CA SER A 431 -2.72 -22.25 -6.89
C SER A 431 -3.96 -21.87 -6.09
N GLY A 432 -4.06 -20.62 -5.65
CA GLY A 432 -5.18 -20.15 -4.81
C GLY A 432 -4.92 -20.23 -3.30
N ILE A 433 -3.67 -20.42 -2.88
CA ILE A 433 -3.26 -20.36 -1.47
C ILE A 433 -2.71 -18.95 -1.16
N PRO A 434 -3.30 -18.15 -0.26
CA PRO A 434 -2.68 -16.96 0.28
C PRO A 434 -1.34 -17.36 0.90
N THR A 435 -0.27 -16.79 0.37
CA THR A 435 1.01 -16.80 1.07
C THR A 435 0.87 -15.88 2.27
N ASN A 436 1.00 -16.44 3.47
CA ASN A 436 1.04 -15.66 4.72
C ASN A 436 2.13 -14.60 4.72
#